data_AF-A0A9Q5CGR9-F1
#
_entry.id   AF-A0A9Q5CGR9-F1
#
_cell.length_a   1.000
_cell.length_b   1.000
_cell.length_c   1.000
_cell.angle_alpha   90.00
_cell.angle_beta   90.00
_cell.angle_gamma   90.00
#
_symmetry.space_group_name_H-M   'P 1'
#
loop_
_entity.id
_entity.type
_entity.pdbx_description
1 polymer ?
#
loop_
_entity_poly.entity_id
_entity_poly.type
_entity_poly.pdbx_seq_one_letter_code
_entity_poly.pdbx_strand_id
1 'polypeptide(L)'
;MFFNKKMNNDLRNAAWSVGRSILAGQSGLSVSQINKLSDENYADLVDTEIAASIIGQDLRMGFQWPYHTKSEPDRRIELLTDRPGRDYRATAQLLRLATLRSVDSYFNKFRSNIRFAARPQVSESNARKAWDKYYLYKPEIMVKLTDIYRFHHNWVGYGSKETPAMKLGLARGRIYERDFL
;
A
#
# COMPACT_ATOMS: atom_id res chain seq x y z
N MET A 1 3.38 12.03 0.64
CA MET A 1 2.21 11.37 0.00
C MET A 1 0.98 11.54 0.88
N PHE A 2 -0.14 11.92 0.28
CA PHE A 2 -1.43 12.16 0.95
C PHE A 2 -2.57 11.52 0.13
N PHE A 3 -3.67 11.14 0.78
CA PHE A 3 -4.91 10.72 0.11
C PHE A 3 -6.12 10.97 1.03
N ASN A 4 -7.33 11.06 0.45
CA ASN A 4 -8.53 11.44 1.20
C ASN A 4 -9.12 10.25 1.98
N LYS A 5 -8.82 10.17 3.28
CA LYS A 5 -9.33 9.10 4.17
C LYS A 5 -10.82 9.24 4.54
N LYS A 6 -11.39 10.44 4.44
CA LYS A 6 -12.75 10.75 4.93
C LYS A 6 -13.85 10.55 3.89
N MET A 7 -13.51 10.20 2.65
CA MET A 7 -14.52 9.88 1.64
C MET A 7 -15.36 8.66 2.02
N ASN A 8 -16.67 8.77 1.83
CA ASN A 8 -17.60 7.64 1.90
C ASN A 8 -17.38 6.68 0.72
N ASN A 9 -18.03 5.51 0.75
CA ASN A 9 -17.83 4.49 -0.28
C ASN A 9 -18.32 4.92 -1.67
N ASP A 10 -19.38 5.71 -1.76
CA ASP A 10 -19.93 6.16 -3.05
C ASP A 10 -18.98 7.12 -3.76
N LEU A 11 -18.41 8.09 -3.01
CA LEU A 11 -17.39 9.00 -3.53
C LEU A 11 -16.12 8.27 -3.95
N ARG A 12 -15.71 7.22 -3.21
CA ARG A 12 -14.58 6.36 -3.60
C ARG A 12 -14.85 5.60 -4.88
N ASN A 13 -16.07 5.07 -5.05
CA ASN A 13 -16.49 4.39 -6.27
C ASN A 13 -16.52 5.37 -7.46
N ALA A 14 -17.00 6.59 -7.25
CA ALA A 14 -17.00 7.64 -8.26
C ALA A 14 -15.57 8.02 -8.69
N ALA A 15 -14.67 8.29 -7.74
CA ALA A 15 -13.27 8.61 -8.04
C ALA A 15 -12.56 7.47 -8.79
N TRP A 16 -12.79 6.22 -8.39
CA TRP A 16 -12.27 5.06 -9.10
C TRP A 16 -12.80 4.97 -10.54
N SER A 17 -14.10 5.20 -10.73
CA SER A 17 -14.74 5.20 -12.05
C SER A 17 -14.19 6.30 -12.95
N VAL A 18 -14.05 7.52 -12.43
CA VAL A 18 -13.44 8.66 -13.13
C VAL A 18 -12.02 8.33 -13.57
N GLY A 19 -11.19 7.78 -12.67
CA GLY A 19 -9.83 7.39 -13.01
C GLY A 19 -9.75 6.31 -14.11
N ARG A 20 -10.75 5.43 -14.20
CA ARG A 20 -10.86 4.46 -15.29
C ARG A 20 -11.27 5.10 -16.61
N SER A 21 -12.20 6.05 -16.59
CA SER A 21 -12.58 6.81 -17.77
C SER A 21 -11.43 7.65 -18.32
N ILE A 22 -10.62 8.27 -17.44
CA ILE A 22 -9.43 9.02 -17.84
C ILE A 22 -8.43 8.09 -18.53
N LEU A 23 -8.09 6.95 -17.90
CA LEU A 23 -7.16 5.99 -18.49
C LEU A 23 -7.66 5.47 -19.84
N ALA A 24 -8.95 5.16 -19.96
CA ALA A 24 -9.59 4.74 -21.20
C ALA A 24 -9.47 5.80 -22.31
N GLY A 25 -9.72 7.07 -21.97
CA GLY A 25 -9.60 8.19 -22.90
C GLY A 25 -8.18 8.43 -23.38
N GLN A 26 -7.19 8.24 -22.50
CA GLN A 26 -5.78 8.42 -22.82
C GLN A 26 -5.21 7.26 -23.65
N SER A 27 -5.52 6.03 -23.26
CA SER A 27 -4.97 4.84 -23.93
C SER A 27 -5.73 4.43 -25.19
N GLY A 28 -6.88 5.05 -25.49
CA GLY A 28 -7.77 4.64 -26.57
C GLY A 28 -8.46 3.28 -26.37
N LEU A 29 -8.40 2.70 -25.17
CA LEU A 29 -9.04 1.43 -24.83
C LEU A 29 -10.36 1.67 -24.13
N SER A 30 -11.34 0.79 -24.34
CA SER A 30 -12.56 0.82 -23.52
C SER A 30 -12.26 0.37 -22.08
N VAL A 31 -13.07 0.85 -21.12
CA VAL A 31 -13.00 0.42 -19.72
C VAL A 31 -13.13 -1.10 -19.58
N SER A 32 -13.96 -1.73 -20.44
CA SER A 32 -14.13 -3.20 -20.46
C SER A 32 -12.85 -3.93 -20.86
N GLN A 33 -12.11 -3.42 -21.86
CA GLN A 33 -10.82 -3.98 -22.25
C GLN A 33 -9.79 -3.83 -21.14
N ILE A 34 -9.71 -2.64 -20.51
CA ILE A 34 -8.80 -2.39 -19.39
C ILE A 34 -9.06 -3.36 -18.23
N ASN A 35 -10.32 -3.62 -17.89
CA ASN A 35 -10.68 -4.53 -16.80
C ASN A 35 -10.33 -6.01 -17.08
N LYS A 36 -10.03 -6.36 -18.33
CA LYS A 36 -9.62 -7.72 -18.74
C LYS A 36 -8.10 -7.88 -18.84
N LEU A 37 -7.33 -6.81 -18.67
CA LEU A 37 -5.87 -6.88 -18.70
C LEU A 37 -5.35 -7.70 -17.51
N SER A 38 -4.22 -8.40 -17.73
CA SER A 38 -3.43 -8.92 -16.62
C SER A 38 -2.86 -7.77 -15.79
N ASP A 39 -2.47 -8.04 -14.55
CA ASP A 39 -1.87 -7.03 -13.67
C ASP A 39 -0.61 -6.40 -14.28
N GLU A 40 0.18 -7.20 -15.01
CA GLU A 40 1.39 -6.75 -15.72
C GLU A 40 1.05 -5.79 -16.86
N ASN A 41 0.11 -6.15 -17.73
CA ASN A 41 -0.30 -5.30 -18.85
C ASN A 41 -1.00 -4.03 -18.37
N TYR A 42 -1.79 -4.13 -17.30
CA TYR A 42 -2.42 -2.98 -16.68
C TYR A 42 -1.37 -2.02 -16.08
N ALA A 43 -0.36 -2.56 -15.38
CA ALA A 43 0.74 -1.78 -14.85
C ALA A 43 1.53 -1.08 -15.97
N ASP A 44 1.81 -1.79 -17.06
CA ASP A 44 2.57 -1.25 -18.19
C ASP A 44 1.83 -0.12 -18.91
N LEU A 45 0.52 -0.29 -19.10
CA LEU A 45 -0.35 0.75 -19.66
C LEU A 45 -0.32 2.01 -18.78
N VAL A 46 -0.51 1.84 -17.47
CA VAL A 46 -0.45 2.96 -16.53
C VAL A 46 0.93 3.65 -16.57
N ASP A 47 2.01 2.88 -16.56
CA ASP A 47 3.36 3.43 -16.55
C ASP A 47 3.65 4.23 -17.84
N THR A 48 3.10 3.79 -18.97
CA THR A 48 3.19 4.50 -20.27
C THR A 48 2.46 5.84 -20.24
N GLU A 49 1.19 5.85 -19.81
CA GLU A 49 0.39 7.08 -19.79
C GLU A 49 0.89 8.08 -18.74
N ILE A 50 1.33 7.59 -17.57
CA ILE A 50 1.93 8.46 -16.56
C ILE A 50 3.24 9.04 -17.07
N ALA A 51 4.10 8.25 -17.73
CA ALA A 51 5.37 8.74 -18.26
C ALA A 51 5.17 9.90 -19.24
N ALA A 52 4.15 9.84 -20.09
CA ALA A 52 3.78 10.94 -20.97
C ALA A 52 3.27 12.17 -20.17
N SER A 53 2.46 11.94 -19.13
CA SER A 53 1.85 13.03 -18.35
C SER A 53 2.83 13.84 -17.51
N ILE A 54 3.94 13.24 -17.07
CA ILE A 54 4.90 13.88 -16.15
C ILE A 54 5.98 14.70 -16.86
N ILE A 55 6.02 14.69 -18.19
CA ILE A 55 7.02 15.46 -18.97
C ILE A 55 6.87 16.95 -18.65
N GLY A 56 7.96 17.56 -18.20
CA GLY A 56 7.99 18.99 -17.85
C GLY A 56 7.31 19.36 -16.53
N GLN A 57 6.80 18.40 -15.75
CA GLN A 57 6.23 18.67 -14.43
C GLN A 57 7.31 18.65 -13.33
N ASP A 58 7.22 19.58 -12.37
CA ASP A 58 7.98 19.50 -11.13
C ASP A 58 7.29 18.58 -10.11
N LEU A 59 7.76 17.35 -10.02
CA LEU A 59 7.20 16.31 -9.14
C LEU A 59 7.46 16.57 -7.65
N ARG A 60 8.32 17.53 -7.28
CA ARG A 60 8.53 17.93 -5.87
C ARG A 60 7.33 18.72 -5.32
N MET A 61 6.62 19.43 -6.19
CA MET A 61 5.39 20.15 -5.82
C MET A 61 4.19 19.22 -5.64
N GLY A 62 4.35 17.93 -5.90
CA GLY A 62 3.35 16.90 -5.67
C GLY A 62 2.48 16.65 -6.90
N PHE A 63 2.58 15.43 -7.42
CA PHE A 63 1.84 14.89 -8.53
C PHE A 63 0.48 14.32 -8.08
N GLN A 64 -0.61 14.78 -8.68
CA GLN A 64 -1.94 14.23 -8.45
C GLN A 64 -2.12 12.96 -9.28
N TRP A 65 -2.30 11.83 -8.61
CA TRP A 65 -2.42 10.54 -9.27
C TRP A 65 -3.79 10.41 -9.95
N PRO A 66 -3.86 10.25 -11.29
CA PRO A 66 -5.14 10.27 -12.01
C PRO A 66 -5.94 8.97 -11.90
N TYR A 67 -5.28 7.83 -11.68
CA TYR A 67 -5.92 6.51 -11.73
C TYR A 67 -6.21 5.98 -10.32
N HIS A 68 -7.18 6.60 -9.66
CA HIS A 68 -7.49 6.33 -8.25
C HIS A 68 -7.83 4.86 -7.97
N THR A 69 -7.48 4.41 -6.77
CA THR A 69 -7.98 3.13 -6.22
C THR A 69 -8.99 3.44 -5.13
N LYS A 70 -9.94 2.52 -4.88
CA LYS A 70 -10.96 2.72 -3.84
C LYS A 70 -10.38 2.95 -2.44
N SER A 71 -9.21 2.39 -2.15
CA SER A 71 -8.55 2.55 -0.84
C SER A 71 -7.73 3.84 -0.73
N GLU A 72 -7.31 4.41 -1.86
CA GLU A 72 -6.46 5.60 -1.93
C GLU A 72 -7.02 6.59 -2.96
N PRO A 73 -8.21 7.17 -2.71
CA PRO A 73 -8.77 8.20 -3.57
C PRO A 73 -7.99 9.51 -3.43
N ASP A 74 -7.93 10.30 -4.50
CA ASP A 74 -7.24 11.61 -4.54
C ASP A 74 -5.79 11.56 -4.05
N ARG A 75 -5.10 10.46 -4.38
CA ARG A 75 -3.70 10.27 -4.00
C ARG A 75 -2.82 11.36 -4.62
N ARG A 76 -1.98 12.00 -3.81
CA ARG A 76 -0.93 12.93 -4.23
C ARG A 76 0.45 12.43 -3.78
N ILE A 77 1.41 12.43 -4.71
CA ILE A 77 2.74 11.84 -4.53
C ILE A 77 3.78 12.93 -4.77
N GLU A 78 4.72 13.09 -3.84
CA GLU A 78 5.82 14.05 -3.95
C GLU A 78 7.13 13.27 -4.11
N LEU A 79 7.90 13.59 -5.15
CA LEU A 79 9.20 12.96 -5.40
C LEU A 79 10.30 13.79 -4.74
N LEU A 80 10.49 13.59 -3.43
CA LEU A 80 11.49 14.34 -2.66
C LEU A 80 12.93 13.94 -2.99
N THR A 81 13.14 12.67 -3.32
CA THR A 81 14.46 12.10 -3.62
C THR A 81 14.52 11.67 -5.08
N ASP A 82 14.60 12.65 -5.96
CA ASP A 82 14.81 12.38 -7.38
C ASP A 82 16.30 12.14 -7.70
N ARG A 83 16.57 11.35 -8.73
CA ARG A 83 17.93 11.06 -9.21
C ARG A 83 18.10 11.67 -10.60
N PRO A 84 19.15 12.49 -10.83
CA PRO A 84 19.40 13.05 -12.16
C PRO A 84 19.60 11.92 -13.18
N GLY A 85 18.96 12.05 -14.34
CA GLY A 85 19.04 11.07 -15.44
C GLY A 85 18.08 9.88 -15.34
N ARG A 86 17.13 9.86 -14.39
CA ARG A 86 16.07 8.85 -14.38
C ARG A 86 15.09 9.12 -15.53
N ASP A 87 14.83 8.08 -16.33
CA ASP A 87 13.83 8.15 -17.40
C ASP A 87 12.40 8.33 -16.85
N TYR A 88 11.54 8.96 -17.66
CA TYR A 88 10.13 9.19 -17.31
C TYR A 88 9.38 7.89 -17.05
N ARG A 89 9.68 6.80 -17.77
CA ARG A 89 9.03 5.50 -17.53
C ARG A 89 9.42 4.90 -16.19
N ALA A 90 10.69 4.98 -15.80
CA ALA A 90 11.15 4.55 -14.49
C ALA A 90 10.55 5.43 -13.36
N THR A 91 10.35 6.72 -13.63
CA THR A 91 9.70 7.64 -12.70
C THR A 91 8.21 7.31 -12.54
N ALA A 92 7.51 7.04 -13.63
CA ALA A 92 6.11 6.60 -13.64
C ALA A 92 5.90 5.32 -12.81
N GLN A 93 6.78 4.32 -13.00
CA GLN A 93 6.79 3.10 -12.18
C GLN A 93 6.91 3.41 -10.69
N LEU A 94 7.83 4.31 -10.31
CA LEU A 94 8.00 4.70 -8.91
C LEU A 94 6.75 5.39 -8.37
N LEU A 95 6.14 6.30 -9.13
CA LEU A 95 4.88 6.96 -8.75
C LEU A 95 3.74 5.94 -8.60
N ARG A 96 3.63 4.93 -9.48
CA ARG A 96 2.63 3.87 -9.36
C ARG A 96 2.82 3.04 -8.10
N LEU A 97 4.07 2.70 -7.78
CA LEU A 97 4.46 1.93 -6.60
C LEU A 97 4.38 2.73 -5.30
N ALA A 98 4.25 4.06 -5.36
CA ALA A 98 4.00 4.91 -4.20
C ALA A 98 2.56 4.71 -3.69
N THR A 99 2.40 3.68 -2.85
CA THR A 99 1.14 3.31 -2.19
C THR A 99 1.37 3.08 -0.70
N LEU A 100 0.38 3.44 0.12
CA LEU A 100 0.36 3.14 1.56
C LEU A 100 -0.31 1.80 1.87
N ARG A 101 -0.97 1.18 0.88
CA ARG A 101 -1.65 -0.11 1.02
C ARG A 101 -0.77 -1.20 1.65
N SER A 102 0.50 -1.31 1.26
CA SER A 102 1.41 -2.34 1.78
C SER A 102 1.70 -2.12 3.27
N VAL A 103 2.00 -0.87 3.64
CA VAL A 103 2.24 -0.44 5.02
C VAL A 103 1.00 -0.63 5.89
N ASP A 104 -0.16 -0.19 5.41
CA ASP A 104 -1.44 -0.35 6.08
C ASP A 104 -1.80 -1.84 6.28
N SER A 105 -1.55 -2.68 5.27
CA SER A 105 -1.76 -4.12 5.36
C SER A 105 -0.87 -4.77 6.42
N TYR A 106 0.43 -4.43 6.45
CA TYR A 106 1.35 -4.92 7.47
C TYR A 106 0.88 -4.54 8.88
N PHE A 107 0.56 -3.25 9.09
CA PHE A 107 0.09 -2.81 10.39
C PHE A 107 -1.27 -3.39 10.78
N ASN A 108 -2.15 -3.64 9.82
CA ASN A 108 -3.40 -4.35 10.09
C ASN A 108 -3.12 -5.77 10.58
N LYS A 109 -2.25 -6.52 9.90
CA LYS A 109 -1.83 -7.87 10.34
C LYS A 109 -1.19 -7.86 11.73
N PHE A 110 -0.32 -6.89 11.99
CA PHE A 110 0.29 -6.71 13.31
C PHE A 110 -0.77 -6.53 14.40
N ARG A 111 -1.71 -5.59 14.20
CA ARG A 111 -2.76 -5.29 15.18
C ARG A 111 -3.78 -6.41 15.34
N SER A 112 -4.04 -7.19 14.30
CA SER A 112 -4.94 -8.35 14.38
C SER A 112 -4.31 -9.53 15.12
N ASN A 113 -2.98 -9.67 15.09
CA ASN A 113 -2.29 -10.83 15.69
C ASN A 113 -1.74 -10.54 17.09
N ILE A 114 -1.41 -9.28 17.40
CA ILE A 114 -0.87 -8.88 18.70
C ILE A 114 -2.00 -8.27 19.53
N ARG A 115 -2.47 -9.00 20.55
CA ARG A 115 -3.58 -8.59 21.43
C ARG A 115 -3.40 -7.18 22.01
N PHE A 116 -2.19 -6.85 22.44
CA PHE A 116 -1.86 -5.53 23.01
C PHE A 116 -1.89 -4.38 22.00
N ALA A 117 -1.85 -4.68 20.70
CA ALA A 117 -1.92 -3.70 19.61
C ALA A 117 -3.29 -3.71 18.91
N ALA A 118 -4.22 -4.57 19.37
CA ALA A 118 -5.56 -4.66 18.82
C ALA A 118 -6.31 -3.35 19.06
N ARG A 119 -7.25 -3.05 18.17
CA ARG A 119 -8.18 -1.94 18.42
C ARG A 119 -9.20 -2.39 19.46
N PRO A 120 -9.60 -1.52 20.40
CA PRO A 120 -10.67 -1.84 21.32
C PRO A 120 -11.92 -2.20 20.52
N GLN A 121 -12.55 -3.33 20.88
CA GLN A 121 -13.84 -3.67 20.29
C GLN A 121 -14.91 -2.76 20.91
N VAL A 122 -15.54 -1.97 20.08
CA VAL A 122 -16.66 -1.11 20.47
C VAL A 122 -17.93 -1.94 20.30
N SER A 123 -18.59 -2.31 21.39
CA SER A 123 -19.93 -2.92 21.33
C SER A 123 -21.00 -1.83 21.36
N GLU A 124 -22.07 -2.00 20.58
CA GLU A 124 -23.22 -1.08 20.57
C GLU A 124 -23.91 -1.02 21.95
N SER A 125 -23.88 -2.12 22.70
CA SER A 125 -24.43 -2.24 24.05
C SER A 125 -23.72 -1.40 25.12
N ASN A 126 -22.49 -0.92 24.89
CA ASN A 126 -21.68 -0.19 25.88
C ASN A 126 -21.56 1.31 25.59
N ALA A 127 -22.50 1.92 24.88
CA ALA A 127 -22.52 3.37 24.59
C ALA A 127 -21.19 3.89 23.99
N ARG A 128 -20.55 3.08 23.14
CA ARG A 128 -19.22 3.33 22.54
C ARG A 128 -18.04 3.42 23.52
N LYS A 129 -18.18 2.98 24.77
CA LYS A 129 -17.05 2.90 25.70
C LYS A 129 -16.13 1.75 25.32
N ALA A 130 -14.93 2.09 24.86
CA ALA A 130 -13.85 1.17 24.58
C ALA A 130 -13.10 0.84 25.89
N TRP A 131 -13.37 -0.33 26.48
CA TRP A 131 -12.52 -0.88 27.54
C TRP A 131 -11.48 -1.79 26.91
N ASP A 132 -10.20 -1.44 27.04
CA ASP A 132 -9.12 -2.32 26.61
C ASP A 132 -8.63 -3.14 27.81
N LYS A 133 -8.72 -4.47 27.72
CA LYS A 133 -8.37 -5.40 28.82
C LYS A 133 -6.86 -5.69 28.85
N TYR A 134 -6.13 -5.32 27.80
CA TYR A 134 -4.76 -5.74 27.56
C TYR A 134 -3.81 -4.55 27.51
N TYR A 135 -3.74 -3.75 28.58
CA TYR A 135 -2.70 -2.72 28.67
C TYR A 135 -1.34 -3.37 28.98
N LEU A 136 -0.33 -3.01 28.19
CA LEU A 136 1.06 -3.27 28.54
C LEU A 136 1.48 -2.28 29.62
N TYR A 137 1.87 -2.78 30.78
CA TYR A 137 2.41 -1.96 31.88
C TYR A 137 3.73 -1.26 31.51
N LYS A 138 4.41 -1.71 30.45
CA LYS A 138 5.72 -1.24 30.02
C LYS A 138 5.76 -1.10 28.48
N PRO A 139 5.88 0.13 27.92
CA PRO A 139 5.88 0.34 26.47
C PRO A 139 7.07 -0.33 25.77
N GLU A 140 8.16 -0.62 26.48
CA GLU A 140 9.33 -1.33 25.96
C GLU A 140 8.99 -2.74 25.46
N ILE A 141 7.95 -3.36 26.03
CA ILE A 141 7.47 -4.68 25.59
C ILE A 141 6.86 -4.56 24.19
N MET A 142 6.16 -3.47 23.87
CA MET A 142 5.58 -3.27 22.54
C MET A 142 6.67 -3.15 21.47
N VAL A 143 7.78 -2.47 21.78
CA VAL A 143 8.93 -2.39 20.87
C VAL A 143 9.49 -3.78 20.59
N LYS A 144 9.74 -4.58 21.63
CA LYS A 144 10.23 -5.97 21.48
C LYS A 144 9.29 -6.84 20.66
N LEU A 145 7.98 -6.78 20.93
CA LEU A 145 6.98 -7.53 20.18
C LEU A 145 6.93 -7.10 18.71
N THR A 146 7.08 -5.80 18.44
CA THR A 146 7.11 -5.25 17.08
C THR A 146 8.34 -5.76 16.32
N ASP A 147 9.51 -5.79 16.94
CA ASP A 147 10.73 -6.30 16.33
C ASP A 147 10.66 -7.79 16.02
N ILE A 148 10.17 -8.60 16.99
CA ILE A 148 9.96 -10.04 16.79
C ILE A 148 8.96 -10.28 15.66
N TYR A 149 7.83 -9.56 15.66
CA TYR A 149 6.82 -9.70 14.61
C TYR A 149 7.37 -9.30 13.24
N ARG A 150 8.14 -8.22 13.15
CA ARG A 150 8.79 -7.77 11.90
C ARG A 150 9.72 -8.86 11.36
N PHE A 151 10.57 -9.42 12.23
CA PHE A 151 11.48 -10.50 11.86
C PHE A 151 10.71 -11.72 11.37
N HIS A 152 9.73 -12.18 12.15
CA HIS A 152 8.90 -13.33 11.81
C HIS A 152 8.15 -13.11 10.48
N HIS A 153 7.54 -11.94 10.28
CA HIS A 153 6.83 -11.61 9.04
C HIS A 153 7.74 -11.65 7.81
N ASN A 154 8.96 -11.12 7.93
CA ASN A 154 9.87 -10.97 6.81
C ASN A 154 10.65 -12.25 6.46
N TRP A 155 10.98 -13.08 7.45
CA TRP A 155 11.93 -14.19 7.28
C TRP A 155 11.34 -15.59 7.47
N VAL A 156 10.32 -15.73 8.32
CA VAL A 156 9.65 -17.02 8.56
C VAL A 156 8.39 -17.14 7.69
N GLY A 157 7.53 -16.11 7.77
CA GLY A 157 6.28 -16.00 7.03
C GLY A 157 5.21 -17.02 7.45
N TYR A 158 3.98 -16.83 6.99
CA TYR A 158 2.88 -17.78 7.16
C TYR A 158 2.22 -18.05 5.81
N GLY A 159 2.11 -19.33 5.41
CA GLY A 159 1.24 -19.80 4.32
C GLY A 159 1.59 -19.39 2.88
N SER A 160 2.41 -18.36 2.63
CA SER A 160 2.88 -18.01 1.28
C SER A 160 4.05 -18.91 0.86
N LYS A 161 4.33 -19.08 -0.44
CA LYS A 161 5.53 -19.80 -0.91
C LYS A 161 6.83 -19.03 -0.64
N GLU A 162 6.77 -17.71 -0.70
CA GLU A 162 7.92 -16.81 -0.56
C GLU A 162 7.67 -15.77 0.54
N THR A 163 8.69 -15.51 1.36
CA THR A 163 8.65 -14.47 2.38
C THR A 163 8.98 -13.09 1.78
N PRO A 164 8.62 -11.98 2.45
CA PRO A 164 9.02 -10.64 1.99
C PRO A 164 10.53 -10.50 1.77
N ALA A 165 11.38 -11.10 2.62
CA ALA A 165 12.82 -11.08 2.43
C ALA A 165 13.27 -11.84 1.17
N MET A 166 12.60 -12.96 0.84
CA MET A 166 12.86 -13.69 -0.41
C MET A 166 12.49 -12.87 -1.65
N LYS A 167 11.32 -12.20 -1.63
CA LYS A 167 10.85 -11.37 -2.75
C LYS A 167 11.78 -10.18 -3.04
N LEU A 168 12.46 -9.68 -2.01
CA LEU A 168 13.45 -8.61 -2.14
C LEU A 168 14.86 -9.12 -2.49
N GLY A 169 15.05 -10.44 -2.60
CA GLY A 169 16.37 -11.04 -2.82
C GLY A 169 17.31 -10.99 -1.61
N LEU A 170 16.80 -10.62 -0.43
CA LEU A 170 17.57 -10.60 0.81
C LEU A 170 17.78 -12.00 1.41
N ALA A 171 16.91 -12.95 1.05
CA ALA A 171 16.92 -14.32 1.56
C ALA A 171 16.79 -15.33 0.42
N ARG A 172 17.54 -16.44 0.48
CA ARG A 172 17.40 -17.57 -0.47
C ARG A 172 16.28 -18.54 -0.09
N GLY A 173 15.86 -18.52 1.16
CA GLY A 173 14.87 -19.42 1.72
C GLY A 173 14.33 -18.88 3.04
N ARG A 174 13.40 -19.62 3.64
CA ARG A 174 12.83 -19.23 4.94
C ARG A 174 13.76 -19.60 6.07
N ILE A 175 13.61 -18.87 7.16
CA ILE A 175 14.10 -19.29 8.48
C ILE A 175 13.02 -20.16 9.11
N TYR A 176 13.42 -21.31 9.64
CA TYR A 176 12.56 -22.30 10.28
C TYR A 176 12.76 -22.29 11.79
N GLU A 177 11.83 -22.88 12.54
CA GLU A 177 11.94 -22.95 14.01
C GLU A 177 13.24 -23.61 14.49
N ARG A 178 13.71 -24.63 13.75
CA ARG A 178 15.00 -25.31 14.01
C ARG A 178 16.23 -24.39 13.96
N ASP A 179 16.12 -23.23 13.31
CA ASP A 179 17.24 -22.31 13.14
C ASP A 179 17.39 -21.36 14.36
N PHE A 180 16.50 -21.46 15.36
CA PHE A 180 16.54 -20.65 16.60
C PHE A 180 17.06 -21.41 17.83
N LEU A 181 17.35 -22.72 17.68
CA LEU A 181 17.83 -23.62 18.73
C LEU A 181 19.33 -23.89 18.54
#